data_AF-A0A4S8KUK3-F1
#
_entry.id   AF-A0A4S8KUK3-F1
#
_cell.length_a   1.000
_cell.length_b   1.000
_cell.length_c   1.000
_cell.angle_alpha   90.00
_cell.angle_beta   90.00
_cell.angle_gamma   90.00
#
_symmetry.space_group_name_H-M   'P 1'
#
loop_
_entity.id
_entity.type
_entity.pdbx_description
1 polymer ?
#
loop_
_entity_poly.entity_id
_entity_poly.type
_entity_poly.pdbx_seq_one_letter_code
_entity_poly.pdbx_strand_id
1 'polypeptide(L)'
;MVNQQPGTKEMMSLTPGGNRNAKNMPMTPDGQRDWSNGICDCCGDGAFGTWCLSCWCPCIVYGENSSRIEHLAQNGVPHPKGGDACGGDCWLHCCLTSFLGVGWILQIPGRSRIRSRYSIDGGCFTDCCTVFWCNPCSLTQEHREIQLEERSILQANGMAGV
;
A
#
# COMPACT_ATOMS: atom_id res chain seq x y z
N MET A 1 -25.53 39.69 -6.53
CA MET A 1 -24.11 39.37 -6.30
C MET A 1 -24.05 37.95 -5.73
N VAL A 2 -24.04 36.94 -6.60
CA VAL A 2 -23.83 35.55 -6.17
C VAL A 2 -22.38 35.22 -6.50
N ASN A 3 -21.62 35.04 -5.44
CA ASN A 3 -20.18 34.85 -5.43
C ASN A 3 -19.90 33.42 -5.93
N GLN A 4 -19.43 33.27 -7.17
CA GLN A 4 -18.87 31.99 -7.64
C GLN A 4 -17.57 31.73 -6.88
N GLN A 5 -17.58 30.73 -5.99
CA GLN A 5 -16.34 30.15 -5.48
C GLN A 5 -15.58 29.53 -6.66
N PRO A 6 -14.31 29.89 -6.90
CA PRO A 6 -13.52 29.21 -7.91
C PRO A 6 -13.28 27.78 -7.45
N GLY A 7 -13.81 26.82 -8.21
CA GLY A 7 -13.49 25.41 -8.04
C GLY A 7 -11.98 25.25 -8.04
N THR A 8 -11.46 24.61 -7.00
CA THR A 8 -10.08 24.18 -6.91
C THR A 8 -9.77 23.29 -8.11
N LYS A 9 -9.19 23.92 -9.14
CA LYS A 9 -8.35 23.29 -10.15
C LYS A 9 -7.47 22.26 -9.44
N GLU A 10 -7.78 20.98 -9.61
CA GLU A 10 -6.90 19.89 -9.27
C GLU A 10 -5.56 20.18 -9.95
N MET A 11 -4.58 20.65 -9.17
CA MET A 11 -3.20 20.56 -9.56
C MET A 11 -2.90 19.06 -9.57
N MET A 12 -3.08 18.43 -10.73
CA MET A 12 -2.30 17.26 -11.10
C MET A 12 -0.83 17.70 -11.09
N SER A 13 -0.23 17.68 -9.91
CA SER A 13 1.21 17.74 -9.74
C SER A 13 1.72 16.47 -10.43
N LEU A 14 2.35 16.65 -11.59
CA LEU A 14 3.21 15.67 -12.24
C LEU A 14 4.41 15.42 -11.30
N THR A 15 4.14 14.76 -10.19
CA THR A 15 5.19 14.11 -9.42
C THR A 15 5.64 12.92 -10.26
N PRO A 16 6.95 12.64 -10.39
CA PRO A 16 7.38 11.36 -10.92
C PRO A 16 6.81 10.24 -10.02
N GLY A 17 5.73 9.60 -10.47
CA GLY A 17 4.97 8.60 -9.70
C GLY A 17 3.46 8.76 -9.82
N GLY A 18 2.72 7.68 -9.54
CA GLY A 18 1.26 7.63 -9.65
C GLY A 18 0.51 8.52 -8.69
N ASN A 19 -0.82 8.57 -8.86
CA ASN A 19 -1.71 9.19 -7.88
C ASN A 19 -1.67 8.38 -6.57
N ARG A 20 -1.03 8.96 -5.55
CA ARG A 20 -0.86 8.40 -4.20
C ARG A 20 -2.12 8.49 -3.32
N ASN A 21 -3.17 9.16 -3.79
CA ASN A 21 -4.48 9.24 -3.17
C ASN A 21 -5.58 8.98 -4.22
N ALA A 22 -5.54 7.82 -4.88
CA ALA A 22 -6.44 7.51 -5.99
C ALA A 22 -7.94 7.51 -5.63
N LYS A 23 -8.29 7.39 -4.34
CA LYS A 23 -9.69 7.49 -3.86
C LYS A 23 -10.11 8.89 -3.41
N ASN A 24 -9.24 9.90 -3.53
CA ASN A 24 -9.48 11.27 -3.08
C ASN A 24 -9.94 11.34 -1.61
N MET A 25 -9.26 10.57 -0.75
CA MET A 25 -9.51 10.59 0.69
C MET A 25 -9.26 12.01 1.24
N PRO A 26 -10.08 12.48 2.20
CA PRO A 26 -9.88 13.77 2.83
C PRO A 26 -8.55 13.80 3.58
N MET A 27 -7.86 14.94 3.50
CA MET A 27 -6.63 15.19 4.25
C MET A 27 -6.95 15.86 5.58
N THR A 28 -6.26 15.46 6.64
CA THR A 28 -6.23 16.13 7.93
C THR A 28 -5.49 17.47 7.82
N PRO A 29 -5.65 18.38 8.80
CA PRO A 29 -4.92 19.64 8.84
C PRO A 29 -3.38 19.47 8.80
N ASP A 30 -2.89 18.32 9.27
CA ASP A 30 -1.46 17.96 9.26
C ASP A 30 -0.97 17.43 7.90
N GLY A 31 -1.85 17.39 6.89
CA GLY A 31 -1.53 16.91 5.55
C GLY A 31 -1.47 15.38 5.43
N GLN A 32 -2.04 14.66 6.41
CA GLN A 32 -2.13 13.21 6.41
C GLN A 32 -3.55 12.75 6.04
N ARG A 33 -3.76 11.45 5.83
CA ARG A 33 -5.08 10.87 5.53
C ARG A 33 -5.25 9.51 6.16
N ASP A 34 -6.48 9.01 6.16
CA ASP A 34 -6.74 7.60 6.49
C ASP A 34 -6.41 6.66 5.32
N TRP A 35 -6.26 5.38 5.65
CA TRP A 35 -6.13 4.28 4.68
C TRP A 35 -7.29 4.29 3.69
N SER A 36 -7.03 3.96 2.41
CA SER A 36 -8.07 3.96 1.38
C SER A 36 -9.09 2.83 1.55
N ASN A 37 -8.73 1.78 2.30
CA ASN A 37 -9.60 0.66 2.66
C ASN A 37 -9.42 0.37 4.15
N GLY A 38 -10.50 0.02 4.85
CA GLY A 38 -10.43 -0.36 6.26
C GLY A 38 -9.64 -1.65 6.47
N ILE A 39 -9.15 -1.88 7.69
CA ILE A 39 -8.42 -3.11 8.01
C ILE A 39 -9.33 -4.35 7.93
N CYS A 40 -10.61 -4.21 8.29
CA CYS A 40 -11.60 -5.29 8.24
C CYS A 40 -12.22 -5.48 6.85
N ASP A 41 -11.90 -4.61 5.87
CA ASP A 41 -12.36 -4.75 4.47
C ASP A 41 -11.58 -5.83 3.69
N CYS A 42 -10.75 -6.62 4.37
CA CYS A 42 -9.98 -7.70 3.79
C CYS A 42 -10.83 -8.87 3.24
N CYS A 43 -12.09 -9.00 3.69
CA CYS A 43 -13.04 -10.01 3.22
C CYS A 43 -14.02 -9.49 2.15
N GLY A 44 -13.91 -8.23 1.72
CA GLY A 44 -14.75 -7.64 0.68
C GLY A 44 -14.38 -8.05 -0.74
N ASP A 45 -15.19 -7.64 -1.72
CA ASP A 45 -15.04 -7.99 -3.14
C ASP A 45 -13.62 -7.68 -3.67
N GLY A 46 -12.94 -8.71 -4.16
CA GLY A 46 -11.61 -8.61 -4.79
C GLY A 46 -10.41 -8.61 -3.84
N ALA A 47 -10.61 -8.69 -2.51
CA ALA A 47 -9.52 -8.74 -1.51
C ALA A 47 -9.31 -10.14 -0.88
N PHE A 48 -10.31 -11.02 -0.98
CA PHE A 48 -10.30 -12.34 -0.34
C PHE A 48 -9.12 -13.23 -0.78
N GLY A 49 -8.76 -13.21 -2.07
CA GLY A 49 -7.63 -13.99 -2.58
C GLY A 49 -6.29 -13.58 -1.96
N THR A 50 -6.03 -12.26 -1.91
CA THR A 50 -4.83 -11.71 -1.25
C THR A 50 -4.84 -11.98 0.25
N TRP A 51 -6.00 -11.92 0.90
CA TRP A 51 -6.12 -12.26 2.31
C TRP A 51 -5.81 -13.74 2.59
N CYS A 52 -6.36 -14.67 1.80
CA CYS A 52 -6.04 -16.09 1.91
C CYS A 52 -4.53 -16.35 1.71
N LEU A 53 -3.91 -15.72 0.71
CA LEU A 53 -2.47 -15.83 0.50
C LEU A 53 -1.68 -15.23 1.66
N SER A 54 -2.12 -14.09 2.22
CA SER A 54 -1.50 -13.49 3.40
C SER A 54 -1.64 -14.38 4.65
N CYS A 55 -2.73 -15.14 4.76
CA CYS A 55 -2.95 -16.08 5.86
C CYS A 55 -2.05 -17.30 5.76
N TRP A 56 -1.93 -17.90 4.58
CA TRP A 56 -1.16 -19.15 4.40
C TRP A 56 0.33 -18.92 4.13
N CYS A 57 0.66 -17.84 3.44
CA CYS A 57 2.02 -17.50 3.01
C CYS A 57 2.27 -15.98 3.17
N PRO A 58 2.28 -15.45 4.41
CA PRO A 58 2.47 -14.01 4.64
C PRO A 58 3.80 -13.47 4.07
N CYS A 59 4.84 -14.31 4.00
CA CYS A 59 6.14 -13.96 3.42
C CYS A 59 6.07 -13.58 1.94
N ILE A 60 5.20 -14.26 1.17
CA ILE A 60 5.03 -14.00 -0.26
C ILE A 60 4.42 -12.62 -0.46
N VAL A 61 3.29 -12.35 0.20
CA VAL A 61 2.61 -11.05 0.06
C VAL A 61 3.47 -9.91 0.60
N TYR A 62 4.22 -10.13 1.69
CA TYR A 62 5.19 -9.17 2.19
C TYR A 62 6.29 -8.87 1.15
N GLY A 63 6.89 -9.91 0.55
CA GLY A 63 7.92 -9.77 -0.48
C GLY A 63 7.41 -9.05 -1.74
N GLU A 64 6.20 -9.39 -2.19
CA GLU A 64 5.54 -8.70 -3.30
C GLU A 64 5.31 -7.22 -2.97
N ASN A 65 4.76 -6.91 -1.80
CA ASN A 65 4.51 -5.52 -1.39
C ASN A 65 5.82 -4.72 -1.27
N SER A 66 6.87 -5.30 -0.68
CA SER A 66 8.18 -4.66 -0.51
C SER A 66 8.84 -4.35 -1.86
N SER A 67 8.90 -5.34 -2.76
CA SER A 67 9.47 -5.18 -4.10
C SER A 67 8.69 -4.19 -4.97
N ARG A 68 7.36 -4.20 -4.90
CA ARG A 68 6.51 -3.23 -5.62
C ARG A 68 6.72 -1.81 -5.11
N ILE A 69 6.71 -1.60 -3.79
CA ILE A 69 6.86 -0.26 -3.22
C ILE A 69 8.25 0.32 -3.49
N GLU A 70 9.28 -0.53 -3.46
CA GLU A 70 10.64 -0.14 -3.79
C GLU A 70 10.79 0.21 -5.28
N HIS A 71 10.24 -0.61 -6.18
CA HIS A 71 10.24 -0.33 -7.61
C HIS A 71 9.47 0.96 -7.95
N LEU A 72 8.33 1.20 -7.30
CA LEU A 72 7.58 2.45 -7.41
C LEU A 72 8.34 3.66 -6.85
N ALA A 73 9.21 3.46 -5.85
CA ALA A 73 10.06 4.52 -5.31
C ALA A 73 11.25 4.84 -6.23
N GLN A 74 11.84 3.83 -6.87
CA GLN A 74 13.02 3.99 -7.72
C GLN A 74 12.67 4.41 -9.15
N ASN A 75 11.69 3.75 -9.76
CA ASN A 75 11.39 3.88 -11.19
C ASN A 75 10.12 4.69 -11.47
N GLY A 76 9.28 4.94 -10.46
CA GLY A 76 8.02 5.66 -10.62
C GLY A 76 6.96 4.92 -11.45
N VAL A 77 7.21 3.67 -11.83
CA VAL A 77 6.32 2.80 -12.63
C VAL A 77 6.02 1.49 -11.90
N PRO A 78 4.88 0.85 -12.18
CA PRO A 78 4.52 -0.44 -11.59
C PRO A 78 5.58 -1.51 -11.84
N HIS A 79 5.72 -2.44 -10.89
CA HIS A 79 6.66 -3.55 -11.05
C HIS A 79 6.25 -4.43 -12.25
N PRO A 80 7.14 -4.77 -13.19
CA PRO A 80 6.78 -5.45 -14.45
C PRO A 80 6.17 -6.85 -14.25
N LYS A 81 6.47 -7.50 -13.12
CA LYS A 81 5.91 -8.80 -12.73
C LYS A 81 4.82 -8.74 -11.66
N GLY A 82 4.42 -7.54 -11.21
CA GLY A 82 3.45 -7.39 -10.11
C GLY A 82 4.01 -7.69 -8.71
N GLY A 83 5.31 -7.89 -8.56
CA GLY A 83 6.03 -8.14 -7.31
C GLY A 83 7.05 -9.27 -7.46
N ASP A 84 7.91 -9.45 -6.46
CA ASP A 84 8.79 -10.60 -6.31
C ASP A 84 8.34 -11.46 -5.11
N ALA A 85 7.60 -12.52 -5.44
CA ALA A 85 7.05 -13.48 -4.48
C ALA A 85 8.13 -14.30 -3.73
N CYS A 86 9.34 -14.44 -4.29
CA CYS A 86 10.40 -15.30 -3.76
C CYS A 86 11.74 -14.55 -3.62
N GLY A 87 11.70 -13.23 -3.51
CA GLY A 87 12.89 -12.40 -3.31
C GLY A 87 13.52 -12.55 -1.93
N GLY A 88 14.62 -11.83 -1.70
CA GLY A 88 15.36 -11.85 -0.42
C GLY A 88 14.49 -11.53 0.81
N ASP A 89 13.54 -10.61 0.66
CA ASP A 89 12.58 -10.24 1.72
C ASP A 89 11.60 -11.36 2.07
N CYS A 90 11.13 -12.13 1.08
CA CYS A 90 10.28 -13.30 1.30
C CYS A 90 11.06 -14.39 2.05
N TRP A 91 12.29 -14.68 1.62
CA TRP A 91 13.16 -15.64 2.29
C TRP A 91 13.47 -15.25 3.74
N LEU A 92 13.81 -13.98 3.96
CA LEU A 92 14.08 -13.46 5.31
C LEU A 92 12.85 -13.58 6.21
N HIS A 93 11.67 -13.17 5.73
CA HIS A 93 10.41 -13.30 6.47
C HIS A 93 10.07 -14.77 6.74
N CYS A 94 10.24 -15.65 5.75
CA CYS A 94 9.99 -17.09 5.88
C CYS A 94 10.91 -17.72 6.94
N CYS A 95 12.20 -17.43 6.90
CA CYS A 95 13.17 -17.87 7.89
C CYS A 95 12.82 -17.37 9.30
N LEU A 96 12.57 -16.06 9.47
CA LEU A 96 12.18 -15.50 10.77
C LEU A 96 10.87 -16.08 11.32
N THR A 97 9.91 -16.36 10.44
CA THR A 97 8.66 -17.01 10.83
C THR A 97 8.90 -18.47 11.23
N SER A 98 9.68 -19.21 10.45
CA SER A 98 9.90 -20.66 10.65
C SER A 98 10.81 -20.97 11.83
N PHE A 99 11.84 -20.15 12.07
CA PHE A 99 12.82 -20.38 13.13
C PHE A 99 12.50 -19.67 14.43
N LEU A 100 11.87 -18.49 14.38
CA LEU A 100 11.69 -17.62 15.55
C LEU A 100 10.22 -17.27 15.81
N GLY A 101 9.29 -17.58 14.91
CA GLY A 101 7.87 -17.24 15.06
C GLY A 101 7.55 -15.74 15.03
N VAL A 102 8.54 -14.88 14.73
CA VAL A 102 8.43 -13.41 14.83
C VAL A 102 8.56 -12.69 13.49
N GLY A 103 8.29 -13.38 12.38
CA GLY A 103 8.34 -12.75 11.04
C GLY A 103 7.45 -11.52 10.90
N TRP A 104 6.36 -11.45 11.66
CA TRP A 104 5.46 -10.30 11.74
C TRP A 104 6.16 -9.00 12.14
N ILE A 105 7.28 -9.05 12.88
CA ILE A 105 8.03 -7.84 13.29
C ILE A 105 8.58 -7.09 12.06
N LEU A 106 8.96 -7.80 11.00
CA LEU A 106 9.44 -7.18 9.77
C LEU A 106 8.36 -6.37 9.05
N GLN A 107 7.09 -6.65 9.31
CA GLN A 107 5.99 -5.93 8.68
C GLN A 107 5.79 -4.53 9.26
N ILE A 108 6.16 -4.30 10.52
CA ILE A 108 6.04 -2.97 11.16
C ILE A 108 6.80 -1.88 10.39
N PRO A 109 8.11 -2.03 10.08
CA PRO A 109 8.82 -1.02 9.30
C PRO A 109 8.32 -0.94 7.85
N GLY A 110 7.90 -2.05 7.23
CA GLY A 110 7.30 -2.04 5.89
C GLY A 110 6.03 -1.20 5.83
N ARG A 111 5.14 -1.40 6.81
CA ARG A 111 3.91 -0.63 6.97
C ARG A 111 4.17 0.86 7.21
N SER A 112 5.16 1.19 8.04
CA SER A 112 5.58 2.57 8.27
C SER A 112 6.09 3.25 6.98
N ARG A 113 6.86 2.52 6.14
CA ARG A 113 7.30 3.01 4.82
C ARG A 113 6.11 3.31 3.90
N ILE A 114 5.13 2.42 3.85
CA ILE A 114 3.91 2.60 3.05
C ILE A 114 3.14 3.84 3.53
N ARG A 115 2.92 3.97 4.85
CA ARG A 115 2.23 5.13 5.43
C ARG A 115 2.94 6.44 5.11
N SER A 116 4.27 6.47 5.23
CA SER A 116 5.08 7.63 4.87
C SER A 116 4.93 8.00 3.40
N ARG A 117 4.98 7.01 2.48
CA ARG A 117 4.80 7.26 1.04
C ARG A 117 3.43 7.87 0.71
N TYR A 118 2.37 7.37 1.34
CA TYR A 118 0.99 7.75 1.03
C TYR A 118 0.42 8.84 1.97
N SER A 119 1.25 9.39 2.85
CA SER A 119 0.85 10.38 3.88
C SER A 119 -0.29 9.87 4.75
N ILE A 120 -0.24 8.61 5.19
CA ILE A 120 -1.30 7.99 6.01
C ILE A 120 -1.05 8.27 7.51
N ASP A 121 -2.09 8.64 8.26
CA ASP A 121 -2.06 8.95 9.70
C ASP A 121 -2.02 7.70 10.60
N GLY A 122 -1.36 7.83 11.77
CA GLY A 122 -1.06 6.79 12.77
C GLY A 122 0.42 6.69 13.15
N GLY A 123 0.81 5.60 13.83
CA GLY A 123 2.18 5.43 14.33
C GLY A 123 2.61 3.99 14.59
N CYS A 124 3.86 3.83 15.04
CA CYS A 124 4.47 2.52 15.27
C CYS A 124 3.68 1.63 16.24
N PHE A 125 3.06 2.22 17.27
CA PHE A 125 2.21 1.48 18.21
C PHE A 125 0.94 0.94 17.53
N THR A 126 0.23 1.78 16.77
CA THR A 126 -0.97 1.35 16.04
C THR A 126 -0.64 0.31 14.98
N ASP A 127 0.54 0.42 14.35
CA ASP A 127 1.02 -0.56 13.38
C ASP A 127 1.37 -1.90 14.04
N CYS A 128 2.05 -1.87 15.21
CA CYS A 128 2.34 -3.06 16.00
C CYS A 128 1.06 -3.79 16.43
N CYS A 129 0.08 -3.08 17.01
CA CYS A 129 -1.19 -3.67 17.41
C CYS A 129 -1.97 -4.25 16.21
N THR A 130 -1.96 -3.55 15.08
CA THR A 130 -2.59 -3.98 13.83
C THR A 130 -2.00 -5.29 13.31
N VAL A 131 -0.67 -5.34 13.19
CA VAL A 131 0.06 -6.52 12.69
C VAL A 131 -0.07 -7.69 13.66
N PHE A 132 -0.08 -7.43 14.98
CA PHE A 132 -0.26 -8.46 16.00
C PHE A 132 -1.67 -9.07 15.99
N TRP A 133 -2.71 -8.25 15.89
CA TRP A 133 -4.11 -8.72 15.94
C TRP A 133 -4.58 -9.35 14.63
N CYS A 134 -4.21 -8.79 13.49
CA CYS A 134 -4.51 -9.38 12.19
C CYS A 134 -3.45 -9.07 11.13
N ASN A 135 -2.36 -9.83 11.19
CA ASN A 135 -1.31 -9.85 10.17
C ASN A 135 -1.82 -9.97 8.72
N PRO A 136 -2.72 -10.92 8.37
CA PRO A 136 -3.17 -11.04 7.00
C PRO A 136 -4.02 -9.85 6.54
N CYS A 137 -4.76 -9.22 7.47
CA CYS A 137 -5.51 -8.00 7.19
C CYS A 137 -4.57 -6.83 6.87
N SER A 138 -3.48 -6.66 7.65
CA SER A 138 -2.53 -5.58 7.43
C SER A 138 -1.81 -5.73 6.09
N LEU A 139 -1.34 -6.95 5.75
CA LEU A 139 -0.71 -7.25 4.47
C LEU A 139 -1.66 -7.02 3.29
N THR A 140 -2.92 -7.41 3.43
CA THR A 140 -3.95 -7.18 2.39
C THR A 140 -4.23 -5.70 2.20
N GLN A 141 -4.35 -4.95 3.30
CA GLN A 141 -4.58 -3.50 3.26
C GLN A 141 -3.42 -2.78 2.54
N GLU A 142 -2.18 -3.15 2.87
CA GLU A 142 -0.96 -2.66 2.22
C GLU A 142 -0.94 -2.99 0.73
N HIS A 143 -1.23 -4.24 0.37
CA HIS A 143 -1.27 -4.69 -1.02
C HIS A 143 -2.27 -3.88 -1.86
N ARG A 144 -3.45 -3.59 -1.31
CA ARG A 144 -4.48 -2.80 -1.97
C ARG A 144 -4.08 -1.34 -2.12
N GLU A 145 -3.38 -0.77 -1.14
CA GLU A 145 -2.92 0.61 -1.21
C GLU A 145 -1.90 0.80 -2.34
N ILE A 146 -0.94 -0.13 -2.46
CA ILE A 146 0.03 -0.16 -3.56
C ILE A 146 -0.68 -0.34 -4.90
N GLN A 147 -1.67 -1.23 -4.95
CA GLN A 147 -2.43 -1.51 -6.17
C GLN A 147 -3.22 -0.29 -6.67
N LEU A 148 -3.70 0.58 -5.76
CA LEU A 148 -4.37 1.82 -6.14
C LEU A 148 -3.42 2.79 -6.86
N GLU A 149 -2.20 2.96 -6.36
CA GLU A 149 -1.18 3.78 -7.03
C GLU A 149 -0.83 3.19 -8.41
N GLU A 150 -0.56 1.88 -8.50
CA GLU A 150 -0.22 1.24 -9.78
C GLU A 150 -1.33 1.39 -10.82
N ARG A 151 -2.58 1.16 -10.43
CA ARG A 151 -3.73 1.34 -11.34
C ARG A 151 -3.85 2.78 -11.83
N SER A 152 -3.57 3.76 -10.98
CA SER A 152 -3.61 5.18 -11.39
C SER A 152 -2.54 5.50 -12.44
N ILE A 153 -1.35 4.89 -12.33
CA ILE A 153 -0.26 5.06 -13.33
C ILE A 153 -0.69 4.44 -14.66
N LEU A 154 -1.22 3.22 -14.63
CA LEU A 154 -1.66 2.52 -15.83
C LEU A 154 -2.79 3.27 -16.55
N GLN A 155 -3.74 3.85 -15.79
CA GLN A 155 -4.81 4.69 -16.35
C GLN A 155 -4.24 5.97 -16.99
N ALA A 156 -3.32 6.67 -16.32
CA ALA A 156 -2.68 7.86 -16.86
C ALA A 156 -1.89 7.55 -18.15
N ASN A 157 -1.15 6.43 -18.18
CA ASN A 157 -0.40 5.99 -19.36
C ASN A 157 -1.31 5.57 -20.52
N GLY A 158 -2.46 4.95 -20.22
CA GLY A 158 -3.47 4.58 -21.23
C GLY A 158 -4.14 5.81 -21.86
N MET A 159 -4.30 6.91 -21.11
CA MET A 159 -4.84 8.17 -21.64
C MET A 159 -3.81 8.97 -22.45
N ALA A 160 -2.51 8.80 -22.20
CA ALA A 160 -1.44 9.44 -22.98
C ALA A 160 -1.17 8.77 -24.34
N GLY A 161 -1.74 7.59 -24.59
CA GLY A 161 -1.56 6.81 -25.82
C GLY A 161 -2.71 6.90 -26.83
N VAL A 162 -3.67 7.81 -26.66
CA VAL A 162 -4.81 8.05 -27.57
C VAL A 162 -4.68 9.41 -28.24
#